data_AF-A0A5R9IN51-F1
#
_entry.id   AF-A0A5R9IN51-F1
#
_cell.length_a   1.000
_cell.length_b   1.000
_cell.length_c   1.000
_cell.angle_alpha   90.00
_cell.angle_beta   90.00
_cell.angle_gamma   90.00
#
_symmetry.space_group_name_H-M   'P 1'
#
loop_
_entity.id
_entity.type
_entity.pdbx_description
1 polymer ?
#
loop_
_entity_poly.entity_id
_entity_poly.type
_entity_poly.pdbx_seq_one_letter_code
_entity_poly.pdbx_strand_id
1 'polypeptide(L)'
;MLKRIALLSTLLLLSACSLEEEATALSANGQQPKIWVFTQFNVPEEGDEIESYYYYAQVSKAIYQKIGDNQLNSGFILLENVKYWGDGDLIHDYKDIENSGELVFRIEDIAKIDRVNSEPQVGLGYEQFEEPAKKSRVEANTHSDEDNDENPQTDVDTSTRIESE
;
A
#
# COMPACT_ATOMS: atom_id res chain seq x y z
N MET A 1 41.86 11.04 -42.42
CA MET A 1 40.63 10.38 -41.91
C MET A 1 40.58 10.32 -40.39
N LEU A 2 41.66 9.92 -39.69
CA LEU A 2 41.71 9.77 -38.22
C LEU A 2 41.02 10.87 -37.40
N LYS A 3 41.27 12.17 -37.69
CA LYS A 3 40.60 13.30 -37.00
C LYS A 3 39.07 13.31 -37.12
N ARG A 4 38.49 12.83 -38.24
CA ARG A 4 37.03 12.75 -38.41
C ARG A 4 36.44 11.57 -37.66
N ILE A 5 37.18 10.45 -37.56
CA ILE A 5 36.78 9.27 -36.78
C ILE A 5 36.78 9.63 -35.29
N ALA A 6 37.86 10.25 -34.80
CA ALA A 6 37.95 10.72 -33.41
C ALA A 6 36.80 11.68 -33.04
N LEU A 7 36.50 12.67 -33.90
CA LEU A 7 35.39 13.60 -33.67
C LEU A 7 34.03 12.88 -33.61
N LEU A 8 33.81 11.88 -34.46
CA LEU A 8 32.57 11.10 -34.48
C LEU A 8 32.43 10.22 -33.22
N SER A 9 33.52 9.60 -32.77
CA SER A 9 33.56 8.84 -31.51
C SER A 9 33.31 9.72 -30.29
N THR A 10 33.84 10.95 -30.25
CA THR A 10 33.54 11.90 -29.16
C THR A 10 32.07 12.33 -29.14
N LEU A 11 31.43 12.53 -30.30
CA LEU A 11 29.99 12.81 -30.35
C LEU A 11 29.14 11.64 -29.84
N LEU A 12 29.49 10.40 -30.18
CA LEU A 12 28.77 9.19 -29.74
C LEU A 12 28.87 8.95 -28.22
N LEU A 13 30.00 9.31 -27.61
CA LEU A 13 30.17 9.21 -26.15
C LEU A 13 29.34 10.26 -25.40
N LEU A 14 29.10 11.44 -25.98
CA LEU A 14 28.26 12.48 -25.39
C LEU A 14 26.77 12.10 -25.37
N SER A 15 26.29 11.34 -26.36
CA SER A 15 24.92 10.79 -26.39
C SER A 15 24.68 9.61 -25.44
N ALA A 16 25.72 9.12 -24.74
CA ALA A 16 25.61 8.01 -23.79
C ALA A 16 25.56 8.47 -22.32
N CYS A 17 25.72 9.76 -22.04
CA CYS A 17 25.45 10.32 -20.70
C CYS A 17 23.96 10.63 -20.57
N SER A 18 23.26 9.87 -19.73
CA SER A 18 21.84 10.04 -19.34
C SER A 18 21.59 11.26 -18.42
N LEU A 19 22.28 12.38 -18.71
CA LEU A 19 22.17 13.65 -17.97
C LEU A 19 20.75 14.22 -17.94
N GLU A 20 19.92 13.92 -18.95
CA GLU A 20 18.52 14.36 -18.99
C GLU A 20 17.65 13.63 -17.95
N GLU A 21 17.94 12.37 -17.64
CA GLU A 21 17.22 11.58 -16.63
C GLU A 21 17.58 12.09 -15.22
N GLU A 22 18.87 12.28 -14.94
CA GLU A 22 19.38 12.83 -13.67
C GLU A 22 18.87 14.26 -13.40
N ALA A 23 18.94 15.14 -14.41
CA ALA A 23 18.44 16.52 -14.28
C ALA A 23 16.92 16.57 -14.09
N THR A 24 16.18 15.64 -14.70
CA THR A 24 14.74 15.52 -14.54
C THR A 24 14.35 15.03 -13.14
N ALA A 25 15.14 14.14 -12.53
CA ALA A 25 14.97 13.72 -11.14
C ALA A 25 15.19 14.89 -10.17
N LEU A 26 16.28 15.66 -10.33
CA LEU A 26 16.55 16.85 -9.50
C LEU A 26 15.45 17.92 -9.60
N SER A 27 14.98 18.23 -10.82
CA SER A 27 13.93 19.24 -11.04
C SER A 27 12.58 18.85 -10.41
N ALA A 28 12.29 17.54 -10.30
CA ALA A 28 11.01 17.03 -9.79
C ALA A 28 10.85 17.06 -8.26
N ASN A 29 11.91 17.41 -7.50
CA ASN A 29 11.84 17.65 -6.05
C ASN A 29 11.42 19.09 -5.67
N GLY A 30 11.32 20.01 -6.64
CA GLY A 30 10.89 21.39 -6.39
C GLY A 30 9.38 21.54 -6.15
N GLN A 31 8.99 21.77 -4.89
CA GLN A 31 7.64 22.22 -4.47
C GLN A 31 6.43 21.39 -4.99
N GLN A 32 6.64 20.14 -5.40
CA GLN A 32 5.57 19.29 -5.89
C GLN A 32 4.61 18.85 -4.76
N PRO A 33 3.32 18.60 -5.06
CA PRO A 33 2.43 17.94 -4.13
C PRO A 33 3.02 16.60 -3.68
N LYS A 34 3.07 16.37 -2.37
CA LYS A 34 3.54 15.10 -1.79
C LYS A 34 2.37 14.16 -1.56
N ILE A 35 2.63 12.86 -1.61
CA ILE A 35 1.68 11.80 -1.27
C ILE A 35 2.33 10.78 -0.34
N TRP A 36 1.53 10.16 0.52
CA TRP A 36 1.97 9.02 1.31
C TRP A 36 2.06 7.77 0.44
N VAL A 37 3.14 7.02 0.61
CA VAL A 37 3.39 5.73 -0.04
C VAL A 37 3.89 4.72 0.98
N PHE A 38 3.65 3.44 0.70
CA PHE A 38 4.39 2.31 1.24
C PHE A 38 5.39 1.85 0.18
N THR A 39 6.65 1.71 0.56
CA THR A 39 7.77 1.36 -0.33
C THR A 39 8.55 0.19 0.23
N GLN A 40 8.79 -0.81 -0.62
CA GLN A 40 9.78 -1.85 -0.41
C GLN A 40 11.00 -1.59 -1.31
N PHE A 41 12.18 -1.55 -0.71
CA PHE A 41 13.46 -1.53 -1.42
C PHE A 41 14.18 -2.87 -1.22
N ASN A 42 14.82 -3.36 -2.28
CA ASN A 42 15.70 -4.52 -2.24
C ASN A 42 17.11 -4.05 -2.63
N VAL A 43 17.96 -3.80 -1.64
CA VAL A 43 19.30 -3.20 -1.85
C VAL A 43 20.35 -4.31 -1.87
N PRO A 44 21.25 -4.34 -2.85
CA PRO A 44 22.36 -5.31 -2.88
C PRO A 44 23.47 -4.91 -1.91
N GLU A 45 23.92 -5.87 -1.10
CA GLU A 45 25.02 -5.73 -0.12
C GLU A 45 26.33 -6.39 -0.59
N GLU A 46 27.40 -6.24 0.19
CA GLU A 46 28.66 -6.96 -0.07
C GLU A 46 28.47 -8.48 0.08
N GLY A 47 28.77 -9.24 -0.97
CA GLY A 47 28.66 -10.72 -0.96
C GLY A 47 27.49 -11.30 -1.75
N ASP A 48 26.85 -10.50 -2.62
CA ASP A 48 25.65 -10.87 -3.40
C ASP A 48 24.39 -11.13 -2.53
N GLU A 49 24.39 -10.64 -1.29
CA GLU A 49 23.22 -10.63 -0.41
C GLU A 49 22.28 -9.46 -0.78
N ILE A 50 20.99 -9.59 -0.49
CA ILE A 50 19.96 -8.57 -0.76
C ILE A 50 19.20 -8.29 0.54
N GLU A 51 19.33 -7.08 1.08
CA GLU A 51 18.53 -6.64 2.22
C GLU A 51 17.23 -5.96 1.75
N SER A 52 16.14 -6.23 2.47
CA SER A 52 14.80 -5.72 2.16
C SER A 52 14.34 -4.70 3.20
N TYR A 53 14.09 -3.47 2.77
CA TYR A 53 13.66 -2.37 3.65
C TYR A 53 12.21 -1.95 3.36
N TYR A 54 11.44 -1.71 4.42
CA TYR A 54 10.00 -1.42 4.35
C TYR A 54 9.67 -0.10 5.05
N TYR A 55 9.28 0.91 4.26
CA TYR A 55 8.99 2.25 4.76
C TYR A 55 7.61 2.74 4.35
N TYR A 56 7.03 3.56 5.21
CA TYR A 56 6.02 4.54 4.81
C TYR A 56 6.67 5.91 4.74
N ALA A 57 6.42 6.66 3.68
CA ALA A 57 7.01 7.98 3.51
C ALA A 57 6.13 8.90 2.67
N GLN A 58 6.41 10.19 2.74
CA GLN A 58 5.98 11.16 1.75
C GLN A 58 6.98 11.21 0.60
N VAL A 59 6.47 11.16 -0.63
CA VAL A 59 7.28 11.32 -1.86
C VAL A 59 6.62 12.33 -2.80
N SER A 60 7.43 12.92 -3.69
CA SER A 60 6.91 13.76 -4.78
C SER A 60 5.92 12.97 -5.64
N LYS A 61 4.67 13.46 -5.76
CA LYS A 61 3.64 12.83 -6.59
C LYS A 61 4.10 12.67 -8.04
N ALA A 62 4.87 13.63 -8.54
CA ALA A 62 5.41 13.58 -9.90
C ALA A 62 6.42 12.42 -10.09
N ILE A 63 7.25 12.13 -9.08
CA ILE A 63 8.16 10.98 -9.10
C ILE A 63 7.37 9.68 -9.04
N TYR A 64 6.43 9.53 -8.11
CA TYR A 64 5.56 8.34 -8.01
C TYR A 64 4.84 8.03 -9.33
N GLN A 65 4.26 9.06 -9.98
CA GLN A 65 3.58 8.87 -11.26
C GLN A 65 4.54 8.42 -12.36
N LYS A 66 5.73 9.02 -12.47
CA LYS A 66 6.73 8.61 -13.48
C LYS A 66 7.23 7.18 -13.27
N ILE A 67 7.41 6.75 -12.02
CA ILE A 67 7.78 5.36 -11.70
C ILE A 67 6.64 4.41 -12.10
N GLY A 68 5.40 4.70 -11.68
CA GLY A 68 4.23 3.87 -12.03
C GLY A 68 3.93 3.79 -13.53
N ASP A 69 4.20 4.87 -14.27
CA ASP A 69 4.06 4.94 -15.73
C ASP A 69 5.30 4.37 -16.49
N ASN A 70 6.29 3.82 -15.77
CA ASN A 70 7.57 3.30 -16.30
C ASN A 70 8.43 4.34 -17.06
N GLN A 71 8.22 5.63 -16.80
CA GLN A 71 8.94 6.76 -17.39
C GLN A 71 10.22 7.14 -16.62
N LEU A 72 10.44 6.56 -15.43
CA LEU A 72 11.61 6.79 -14.60
C LEU A 72 11.93 5.49 -13.85
N ASN A 73 13.03 4.84 -14.25
CA ASN A 73 13.40 3.49 -13.77
C ASN A 73 14.77 3.46 -13.08
N SER A 74 15.41 4.63 -12.92
CA SER A 74 16.76 4.79 -12.37
C SER A 74 16.93 6.17 -11.74
N GLY A 75 17.93 6.31 -10.86
CA GLY A 75 18.27 7.57 -10.20
C GLY A 75 17.88 7.56 -8.73
N PHE A 76 17.59 8.72 -8.14
CA PHE A 76 17.34 8.84 -6.70
C PHE A 76 15.91 9.30 -6.39
N ILE A 77 15.32 8.69 -5.36
CA ILE A 77 14.07 9.12 -4.73
C ILE A 77 14.34 9.62 -3.32
N LEU A 78 13.82 10.81 -3.01
CA LEU A 78 13.80 11.35 -1.64
C LEU A 78 12.50 10.90 -0.96
N LEU A 79 12.64 10.31 0.22
CA LEU A 79 11.59 9.94 1.13
C LEU A 79 11.60 10.92 2.30
N GLU A 80 10.46 11.52 2.62
CA GLU A 80 10.33 12.52 3.69
C GLU A 80 9.29 12.09 4.72
N ASN A 81 9.44 12.53 5.97
CA ASN A 81 8.58 12.11 7.09
C ASN A 81 8.51 10.57 7.24
N VAL A 82 9.66 9.92 7.07
CA VAL A 82 9.81 8.46 7.03
C VAL A 82 9.32 7.84 8.33
N LYS A 83 8.55 6.75 8.18
CA LYS A 83 8.16 5.82 9.23
C LYS A 83 8.52 4.40 8.78
N TYR A 84 8.92 3.53 9.69
CA TYR A 84 9.25 2.14 9.38
C TYR A 84 8.30 1.19 10.10
N TRP A 85 8.07 0.02 9.50
CA TRP A 85 7.38 -1.08 10.18
C TRP A 85 8.44 -1.89 10.93
N GLY A 86 8.24 -2.12 12.23
CA GLY A 86 9.24 -2.74 13.09
C GLY A 86 8.64 -3.61 14.20
N ASP A 87 9.39 -3.75 15.29
CA ASP A 87 9.05 -4.67 16.38
C ASP A 87 7.61 -4.49 16.90
N GLY A 88 6.97 -5.63 17.18
CA GLY A 88 5.59 -5.69 17.68
C GLY A 88 4.50 -5.46 16.61
N ASP A 89 4.85 -5.57 15.33
CA ASP A 89 4.01 -5.23 14.17
C ASP A 89 3.59 -3.74 14.13
N LEU A 90 4.29 -2.85 14.85
CA LEU A 90 3.95 -1.44 14.96
C LEU A 90 4.72 -0.56 13.95
N ILE A 91 4.10 0.54 13.55
CA ILE A 91 4.75 1.61 12.79
C ILE A 91 5.45 2.57 13.74
N HIS A 92 6.70 2.88 13.46
CA HIS A 92 7.58 3.75 14.25
C HIS A 92 8.04 4.95 13.41
N ASP A 93 8.23 6.12 14.03
CA ASP A 93 8.88 7.26 13.36
C ASP A 93 10.37 6.96 13.14
N TYR A 94 10.90 7.28 11.96
CA TYR A 94 12.35 7.27 11.70
C TYR A 94 13.05 8.52 12.24
N LYS A 95 12.30 9.58 12.53
CA LYS A 95 12.82 10.84 13.03
C LYS A 95 13.09 10.78 14.53
N ASP A 96 14.31 11.09 14.94
CA ASP A 96 14.70 11.15 16.34
C ASP A 96 15.64 12.36 16.61
N ILE A 97 16.62 12.23 17.52
CA ILE A 97 17.61 13.27 17.85
C ILE A 97 18.81 13.28 16.88
N GLU A 98 19.08 12.17 16.20
CA GLU A 98 20.18 11.97 15.25
C GLU A 98 19.69 11.99 13.80
N ASN A 99 18.46 11.50 13.56
CA ASN A 99 17.85 11.30 12.24
C ASN A 99 16.83 12.39 11.90
N SER A 100 16.93 12.99 10.70
CA SER A 100 16.03 14.07 10.24
C SER A 100 14.58 13.63 9.98
N GLY A 101 14.37 12.32 9.75
CA GLY A 101 13.13 11.78 9.19
C GLY A 101 13.10 11.74 7.65
N GLU A 102 14.26 11.87 7.01
CA GLU A 102 14.41 11.82 5.55
C GLU A 102 15.38 10.69 5.16
N LEU A 103 15.09 9.99 4.06
CA LEU A 103 15.97 8.96 3.48
C LEU A 103 16.07 9.15 1.96
N VAL A 104 17.19 8.71 1.38
CA VAL A 104 17.38 8.70 -0.07
C VAL A 104 17.71 7.28 -0.51
N PHE A 105 16.91 6.76 -1.45
CA PHE A 105 17.11 5.45 -2.07
C PHE A 105 17.32 5.60 -3.57
N ARG A 106 17.85 4.54 -4.19
CA ARG A 106 17.83 4.39 -5.64
C ARG A 106 16.43 4.01 -6.12
N ILE A 107 16.07 4.45 -7.32
CA ILE A 107 14.79 4.10 -7.95
C ILE A 107 14.85 2.66 -8.48
N GLU A 108 16.01 2.24 -8.98
CA GLU A 108 16.26 0.88 -9.46
C GLU A 108 16.16 -0.20 -8.35
N ASP A 109 16.28 0.18 -7.07
CA ASP A 109 16.15 -0.73 -5.93
C ASP A 109 14.68 -0.90 -5.46
N ILE A 110 13.72 -0.18 -6.05
CA ILE A 110 12.29 -0.27 -5.68
C ILE A 110 11.71 -1.61 -6.14
N ALA A 111 11.44 -2.50 -5.19
CA ALA A 111 10.72 -3.74 -5.44
C ALA A 111 9.19 -3.52 -5.45
N LYS A 112 8.69 -2.56 -4.68
CA LYS A 112 7.26 -2.21 -4.61
C LYS A 112 7.06 -0.76 -4.18
N ILE A 113 6.08 -0.07 -4.77
CA ILE A 113 5.62 1.25 -4.30
C ILE A 113 4.09 1.37 -4.45
N ASP A 114 3.39 1.41 -3.32
CA ASP A 114 1.93 1.57 -3.26
C ASP A 114 1.57 2.92 -2.68
N ARG A 115 0.57 3.61 -3.24
CA ARG A 115 0.02 4.82 -2.62
C ARG A 115 -0.85 4.47 -1.40
N VAL A 116 -0.61 5.18 -0.30
CA VAL A 116 -1.44 5.13 0.91
C VAL A 116 -2.36 6.36 0.94
N ASN A 117 -3.61 6.18 1.39
CA ASN A 117 -4.64 7.23 1.34
C ASN A 117 -4.61 8.19 2.54
N SER A 118 -3.99 7.78 3.64
CA SER A 118 -3.87 8.52 4.89
C SER A 118 -2.41 8.51 5.38
N GLU A 119 -2.09 9.42 6.30
CA GLU A 119 -0.84 9.36 7.05
C GLU A 119 -0.84 8.13 7.98
N PRO A 120 0.25 7.34 8.00
CA PRO A 120 0.41 6.26 8.98
C PRO A 120 0.55 6.83 10.39
N GLN A 121 -0.21 6.28 11.32
CA GLN A 121 -0.15 6.59 12.74
C GLN A 121 0.89 5.70 13.44
N VAL A 122 1.75 6.34 14.22
CA VAL A 122 2.79 5.68 15.02
C VAL A 122 2.16 4.91 16.18
N GLY A 123 2.68 3.72 16.48
CA GLY A 123 2.17 2.85 17.53
C GLY A 123 0.90 2.07 17.16
N LEU A 124 0.43 2.17 15.92
CA LEU A 124 -0.53 1.26 15.30
C LEU A 124 0.19 0.41 14.23
N GLY A 125 -0.34 -0.76 13.91
CA GLY A 125 0.18 -1.62 12.85
C GLY A 125 -0.51 -1.40 11.51
N TYR A 126 -0.44 -2.38 10.61
CA TYR A 126 -1.05 -2.32 9.28
C TYR A 126 -2.59 -2.23 9.30
N GLU A 127 -3.23 -2.71 10.37
CA GLU A 127 -4.69 -2.76 10.54
C GLU A 127 -5.38 -1.39 10.40
N GLN A 128 -4.65 -0.30 10.62
CA GLN A 128 -5.13 1.06 10.43
C GLN A 128 -5.54 1.39 8.97
N PHE A 129 -5.11 0.59 8.00
CA PHE A 129 -5.43 0.74 6.58
C PHE A 129 -6.55 -0.19 6.09
N GLU A 130 -7.03 -1.11 6.94
CA GLU A 130 -8.16 -1.97 6.59
C GLU A 130 -9.48 -1.18 6.61
N GLU A 131 -10.34 -1.40 5.61
CA GLU A 131 -11.69 -0.83 5.67
C GLU A 131 -12.43 -1.41 6.88
N PRO A 132 -13.06 -0.58 7.75
CA PRO A 132 -13.82 -1.09 8.88
C PRO A 132 -14.96 -1.95 8.34
N ALA A 133 -14.89 -3.26 8.63
CA ALA A 133 -15.82 -4.26 8.13
C ALA A 133 -17.25 -3.75 8.30
N LYS A 134 -17.92 -3.45 7.19
CA LYS A 134 -19.26 -2.85 7.18
C LYS A 134 -20.18 -3.75 7.99
N LYS A 135 -20.56 -3.31 9.18
CA LYS A 135 -21.63 -3.95 9.97
C LYS A 135 -22.88 -3.96 9.11
N SER A 136 -23.14 -5.08 8.44
CA SER A 136 -24.33 -5.23 7.63
C SER A 136 -25.52 -5.11 8.59
N ARG A 137 -26.29 -4.04 8.39
CA ARG A 137 -27.59 -3.84 9.00
C ARG A 137 -28.52 -4.90 8.39
N VAL A 138 -28.41 -6.13 8.88
CA VAL A 138 -29.47 -7.12 8.76
C VAL A 138 -30.55 -6.65 9.72
N GLU A 139 -31.40 -5.76 9.21
CA GLU A 139 -32.71 -5.56 9.80
C GLU A 139 -33.43 -6.90 9.75
N ALA A 140 -33.68 -7.46 10.93
CA ALA A 140 -34.58 -8.57 11.10
C ALA A 140 -36.01 -8.09 10.86
N ASN A 141 -36.38 -7.89 9.59
CA ASN A 141 -37.77 -7.88 9.14
C ASN A 141 -38.31 -9.31 9.23
N THR A 142 -38.49 -9.80 10.46
CA THR A 142 -39.39 -10.91 10.73
C THR A 142 -40.79 -10.33 10.66
N HIS A 143 -41.46 -10.55 9.53
CA HIS A 143 -42.90 -10.33 9.39
C HIS A 143 -43.61 -11.20 10.45
N SER A 144 -44.30 -10.55 11.39
CA SER A 144 -45.14 -11.23 12.37
C SER A 144 -46.60 -11.17 11.90
N ASP A 145 -46.92 -12.00 10.91
CA ASP A 145 -48.30 -12.27 10.49
C ASP A 145 -48.77 -13.56 11.16
N GLU A 146 -49.31 -13.46 12.38
CA GLU A 146 -50.13 -14.52 12.99
C GLU A 146 -51.39 -13.90 13.58
N ASP A 147 -52.46 -13.93 12.79
CA ASP A 147 -53.86 -13.86 13.23
C ASP A 147 -54.72 -14.44 12.10
N ASN A 148 -55.32 -15.63 12.28
CA ASN A 148 -56.78 -15.78 12.34
C ASN A 148 -57.21 -17.23 12.68
N ASP A 149 -58.34 -17.34 13.37
CA ASP A 149 -59.09 -18.58 13.65
C ASP A 149 -59.61 -19.30 12.39
N GLU A 150 -59.76 -20.63 12.44
CA GLU A 150 -61.08 -21.29 12.45
C GLU A 150 -61.02 -22.83 12.62
N ASN A 151 -61.90 -23.35 13.47
CA ASN A 151 -62.21 -24.77 13.68
C ASN A 151 -63.49 -25.14 12.90
N PRO A 152 -63.62 -26.35 12.34
CA PRO A 152 -64.78 -27.16 12.75
C PRO A 152 -64.56 -28.69 12.90
N GLN A 153 -65.39 -29.28 13.76
CA GLN A 153 -65.53 -30.72 14.08
C GLN A 153 -65.93 -31.58 12.86
N THR A 154 -65.65 -32.89 12.80
CA THR A 154 -66.52 -34.01 13.27
C THR A 154 -65.94 -35.35 12.74
N ASP A 155 -66.23 -36.59 13.19
CA ASP A 155 -66.75 -37.20 14.44
C ASP A 155 -66.51 -38.75 14.35
N VAL A 156 -66.95 -39.55 15.35
CA VAL A 156 -67.08 -41.04 15.41
C VAL A 156 -65.79 -41.91 15.33
N ASP A 157 -65.62 -43.07 16.01
CA ASP A 157 -66.53 -43.86 16.87
C ASP A 157 -65.83 -44.63 18.03
N THR A 158 -66.65 -44.96 19.01
CA THR A 158 -66.58 -45.66 20.31
C THR A 158 -65.79 -46.99 20.42
N SER A 159 -65.12 -47.21 21.56
CA SER A 159 -65.19 -48.51 22.26
C SER A 159 -64.92 -48.43 23.77
N THR A 160 -65.50 -49.36 24.54
CA THR A 160 -65.79 -49.21 25.97
C THR A 160 -65.26 -50.36 26.84
N ARG A 161 -64.59 -50.06 27.97
CA ARG A 161 -64.41 -50.89 29.19
C ARG A 161 -63.61 -50.08 30.22
N ILE A 162 -63.96 -49.88 31.51
CA ILE A 162 -64.37 -50.82 32.58
C ILE A 162 -63.30 -51.92 32.75
N GLU A 163 -62.55 -52.02 33.85
CA GLU A 163 -63.01 -52.03 35.25
C GLU A 163 -61.92 -51.60 36.26
N SER A 164 -62.33 -51.43 37.51
CA SER A 164 -61.50 -51.13 38.69
C SER A 164 -60.71 -52.33 39.23
N GLU A 165 -59.57 -52.06 39.87
CA GLU A 165 -59.26 -52.43 41.28
C GLU A 165 -58.11 -51.57 41.83
#